data_AF-A0A3D0ZLG3-F1
#
_entry.id   AF-A0A3D0ZLG3-F1
#
_cell.length_a   1.000
_cell.length_b   1.000
_cell.length_c   1.000
_cell.angle_alpha   90.00
_cell.angle_beta   90.00
_cell.angle_gamma   90.00
#
_symmetry.space_group_name_H-M   'P 1'
#
loop_
_entity.id
_entity.type
_entity.pdbx_description
1 polymer ?
#
loop_
_entity_poly.entity_id
_entity_poly.type
_entity_poly.pdbx_seq_one_letter_code
_entity_poly.pdbx_strand_id
1 'polypeptide(L)'
;LPPIVLASVGLMVGAAVMWLAAATGLLPMAFSAADTRLGPWITPWWVSLGGLVILATVVAYVSGIVAARALGSKVASFVSLTEVLFAVIWAWLLLGELPSAIQLLGGVLIVGGVVLVRLDELRSGAAAAIGGTPAALDHANDVEPVP
;
A
#
# COMPACT_ATOMS: atom_id res chain seq x y z
N LEU A 1 -19.12 0.47 8.72
CA LEU A 1 -18.32 1.52 9.41
C LEU A 1 -17.87 2.53 8.38
N PRO A 2 -17.83 3.84 8.68
CA PRO A 2 -17.24 4.82 7.78
C PRO A 2 -15.81 4.37 7.42
N PRO A 3 -15.40 4.40 6.13
CA PRO A 3 -14.08 3.92 5.70
C PRO A 3 -12.91 4.51 6.48
N ILE A 4 -13.07 5.77 6.92
CA ILE A 4 -12.08 6.47 7.75
C ILE A 4 -11.90 5.82 9.12
N VAL A 5 -12.96 5.29 9.75
CA VAL A 5 -12.88 4.63 11.05
C VAL A 5 -12.08 3.34 10.92
N LEU A 6 -12.30 2.56 9.85
CA LEU A 6 -11.54 1.34 9.60
C LEU A 6 -10.04 1.65 9.37
N ALA A 7 -9.73 2.64 8.53
CA ALA A 7 -8.36 3.06 8.26
C ALA A 7 -7.66 3.60 9.52
N SER A 8 -8.34 4.45 10.29
CA SER A 8 -7.81 5.02 11.54
C SER A 8 -7.54 3.94 12.58
N VAL A 9 -8.43 2.95 12.74
CA VAL A 9 -8.21 1.84 13.67
C VAL A 9 -7.00 1.00 13.24
N GLY A 10 -6.89 0.65 11.96
CA GLY A 10 -5.73 -0.08 11.44
C GLY A 10 -4.40 0.65 11.66
N LEU A 11 -4.37 1.95 11.36
CA LEU A 11 -3.19 2.80 11.61
C LEU A 11 -2.88 2.91 13.10
N MET A 12 -3.88 3.06 13.96
CA MET A 12 -3.71 3.14 15.42
C MET A 12 -3.11 1.86 15.99
N VAL A 13 -3.61 0.70 15.54
CA VAL A 13 -3.07 -0.62 15.94
C VAL A 13 -1.62 -0.74 15.46
N GLY A 14 -1.33 -0.41 14.21
CA GLY A 14 0.04 -0.43 13.68
C GLY A 14 0.98 0.48 14.47
N ALA A 15 0.55 1.70 14.78
CA ALA A 15 1.30 2.66 15.59
C ALA A 15 1.54 2.15 17.02
N ALA A 16 0.53 1.58 17.66
CA ALA A 16 0.64 1.02 19.01
C ALA A 16 1.61 -0.16 19.05
N VAL A 17 1.55 -1.07 18.07
CA VAL A 17 2.49 -2.20 17.94
C VAL A 17 3.93 -1.70 17.73
N MET A 18 4.13 -0.74 16.84
CA MET A 18 5.45 -0.14 16.60
C MET A 18 5.99 0.56 17.85
N TRP A 19 5.14 1.29 18.57
CA TRP A 19 5.51 1.97 19.81
C TRP A 19 5.89 0.98 20.92
N LEU A 20 5.14 -0.12 21.08
CA LEU A 20 5.46 -1.20 22.01
C LEU A 20 6.78 -1.90 21.64
N ALA A 21 7.02 -2.17 20.36
CA ALA A 21 8.28 -2.76 19.88
C ALA A 21 9.47 -1.85 20.17
N ALA A 22 9.30 -0.53 20.00
CA ALA A 22 10.31 0.46 20.38
C ALA A 22 10.51 0.53 21.91
N ALA A 23 9.43 0.57 22.69
CA ALA A 23 9.46 0.70 24.15
C ALA A 23 10.08 -0.52 24.85
N THR A 24 9.89 -1.72 24.29
CA THR A 24 10.48 -2.97 24.80
C THR A 24 11.94 -3.15 24.40
N GLY A 25 12.51 -2.26 23.57
CA GLY A 25 13.88 -2.36 23.07
C GLY A 25 14.07 -3.45 21.99
N LEU A 26 12.98 -4.08 21.53
CA LEU A 26 13.02 -5.01 20.39
C LEU A 26 13.44 -4.30 19.11
N LEU A 27 13.08 -3.02 18.97
CA LEU A 27 13.52 -2.15 17.88
C LEU A 27 14.62 -1.21 18.40
N PRO A 28 15.91 -1.46 18.12
CA PRO A 28 17.00 -0.59 18.54
C PRO A 28 16.90 0.75 17.80
N MET A 29 16.35 1.76 18.47
CA MET A 29 16.18 3.10 17.91
C MET A 29 17.44 3.92 18.18
N ALA A 30 18.42 3.83 17.28
CA ALA A 30 19.65 4.61 17.33
C ALA A 30 19.62 5.70 16.25
N PHE A 31 19.92 6.94 16.63
CA PHE A 31 20.19 8.02 15.69
C PHE A 31 21.69 8.25 15.60
N SER A 32 22.24 8.23 14.40
CA SER A 32 23.66 8.46 14.15
C SER A 32 23.82 9.39 12.96
N ALA A 33 24.62 10.44 13.14
CA ALA A 33 25.07 11.34 12.08
C ALA A 33 26.48 10.96 11.56
N ALA A 34 26.92 9.73 11.84
CA ALA A 34 28.21 9.22 11.38
C ALA A 34 28.21 8.99 9.86
N ASP A 35 29.39 9.07 9.26
CA ASP A 35 29.55 8.79 7.83
C ASP A 35 29.05 7.38 7.48
N THR A 36 28.31 7.30 6.38
CA THR A 36 27.67 6.08 5.90
C THR A 36 28.54 5.43 4.84
N ARG A 37 28.75 4.12 4.95
CA ARG A 37 29.49 3.34 3.96
C ARG A 37 28.53 2.82 2.89
N LEU A 38 28.74 3.25 1.64
CA LEU A 38 28.03 2.76 0.47
C LEU A 38 28.98 1.89 -0.37
N GLY A 39 28.98 0.58 -0.11
CA GLY A 39 29.89 -0.36 -0.75
C GLY A 39 31.37 -0.06 -0.42
N PRO A 40 32.23 0.25 -1.42
CA PRO A 40 33.61 0.64 -1.16
C PRO A 40 33.78 2.11 -0.74
N TRP A 41 32.75 2.95 -0.88
CA TRP A 41 32.82 4.40 -0.64
C TRP A 41 32.35 4.77 0.76
N ILE A 42 32.99 5.76 1.38
CA ILE A 42 32.53 6.40 2.62
C ILE A 42 31.95 7.75 2.24
N THR A 43 30.67 7.94 2.53
CA THR A 43 29.92 9.15 2.18
C THR A 43 29.31 9.78 3.43
N PRO A 44 29.15 11.11 3.48
CA PRO A 44 28.41 11.75 4.56
C PRO A 44 26.98 11.20 4.67
N TRP A 45 26.45 11.14 5.89
CA TRP A 45 25.12 10.57 6.19
C TRP A 45 23.98 11.17 5.35
N TRP A 46 24.06 12.46 5.03
CA TRP A 46 23.03 13.15 4.25
C TRP A 46 22.98 12.71 2.78
N VAL A 47 24.05 12.14 2.23
CA VAL A 47 24.07 11.61 0.86
C VAL A 47 23.21 10.35 0.77
N SER A 48 23.41 9.39 1.69
CA SER A 48 22.61 8.17 1.77
C SER A 48 21.15 8.49 2.09
N LEU A 49 20.90 9.44 3.00
CA LEU A 49 19.56 9.90 3.31
C LEU A 49 18.90 10.59 2.11
N GLY A 50 19.63 11.45 1.41
CA GLY A 50 19.15 12.11 0.19
C GLY A 50 18.82 11.10 -0.91
N GLY A 51 19.67 10.10 -1.11
CA GLY A 51 19.41 9.00 -2.04
C GLY A 51 18.14 8.23 -1.69
N LEU A 52 17.95 7.88 -0.41
CA LEU A 52 16.74 7.21 0.07
C LEU A 52 15.48 8.07 -0.17
N VAL A 53 15.53 9.35 0.22
CA VAL A 53 14.39 10.27 0.06
C VAL A 53 14.04 10.42 -1.42
N ILE A 54 15.02 10.71 -2.27
CA ILE A 54 14.76 10.99 -3.69
C ILE A 54 14.36 9.72 -4.45
N LEU A 55 15.14 8.64 -4.34
CA LEU A 55 14.92 7.44 -5.14
C LEU A 55 13.79 6.58 -4.58
N ALA A 56 13.88 6.18 -3.31
CA ALA A 56 12.93 5.24 -2.71
C ALA A 56 11.61 5.90 -2.33
N THR A 57 11.57 7.23 -2.19
CA THR A 57 10.35 7.94 -1.77
C THR A 57 9.78 8.77 -2.91
N VAL A 58 10.47 9.81 -3.37
CA VAL A 58 9.90 10.76 -4.35
C VAL A 58 9.68 10.08 -5.71
N VAL A 59 10.70 9.45 -6.28
CA VAL A 59 10.60 8.81 -7.60
C VAL A 59 9.64 7.63 -7.55
N ALA A 60 9.76 6.76 -6.55
CA ALA A 60 8.86 5.62 -6.38
C ALA A 60 7.39 6.06 -6.23
N TYR A 61 7.10 7.06 -5.39
CA TYR A 61 5.74 7.54 -5.16
C TYR A 61 5.14 8.20 -6.40
N VAL A 62 5.90 9.10 -7.04
CA VAL A 62 5.42 9.80 -8.25
C VAL A 62 5.19 8.80 -9.39
N SER A 63 6.12 7.86 -9.62
CA SER A 63 5.96 6.82 -10.63
C SER A 63 4.77 5.91 -10.33
N GLY A 64 4.57 5.52 -9.06
CA GLY A 64 3.41 4.76 -8.62
C GLY A 64 2.08 5.47 -8.89
N ILE A 65 1.98 6.77 -8.59
CA ILE A 65 0.79 7.57 -8.90
C ILE A 65 0.55 7.65 -10.40
N VAL A 66 1.59 7.96 -11.19
CA VAL A 66 1.47 8.08 -12.65
C VAL A 66 1.02 6.76 -13.26
N ALA A 67 1.63 5.64 -12.85
CA ALA A 67 1.25 4.30 -13.29
C ALA A 67 -0.21 3.99 -12.91
N ALA A 68 -0.62 4.24 -11.67
CA ALA A 68 -1.98 4.01 -11.20
C ALA A 68 -3.01 4.84 -11.98
N ARG A 69 -2.67 6.08 -12.36
CA ARG A 69 -3.54 6.95 -13.17
C ARG A 69 -3.62 6.52 -14.64
N ALA A 70 -2.57 5.93 -15.19
CA ALA A 70 -2.50 5.53 -16.60
C ALA A 70 -3.20 4.20 -16.91
N LEU A 71 -3.25 3.26 -15.95
CA LEU A 71 -3.62 1.86 -16.18
C LEU A 71 -5.12 1.52 -15.98
N GLY A 72 -5.92 2.46 -15.47
CA GLY A 72 -7.32 2.21 -15.10
C GLY A 72 -7.47 1.29 -13.87
N SER A 73 -8.65 1.28 -13.25
CA SER A 73 -8.87 0.66 -11.91
C SER A 73 -8.55 -0.84 -11.87
N LYS A 74 -8.79 -1.56 -12.96
CA LYS A 74 -8.59 -3.02 -13.02
C LYS A 74 -7.11 -3.40 -13.04
N VAL A 75 -6.29 -2.74 -13.85
CA VAL A 75 -4.86 -3.04 -13.95
C VAL A 75 -4.09 -2.47 -12.76
N ALA A 76 -4.50 -1.32 -12.21
CA ALA A 76 -3.95 -0.78 -10.97
C ALA A 76 -4.11 -1.75 -9.79
N SER A 77 -5.27 -2.43 -9.68
CA SER A 77 -5.49 -3.47 -8.66
C SER A 77 -4.55 -4.66 -8.84
N PHE A 78 -4.37 -5.16 -10.07
CA PHE A 78 -3.41 -6.23 -10.34
C PHE A 78 -1.98 -5.84 -10.01
N VAL A 79 -1.56 -4.62 -10.37
CA VAL A 79 -0.22 -4.10 -10.06
C VAL A 79 0.00 -4.02 -8.55
N SER A 80 -0.98 -3.53 -7.79
CA SER A 80 -0.88 -3.47 -6.32
C SER A 80 -0.74 -4.85 -5.69
N LEU A 81 -1.36 -5.88 -6.26
CA LEU A 81 -1.23 -7.26 -5.80
C LEU A 81 0.14 -7.87 -6.15
N THR A 82 0.69 -7.56 -7.33
CA THR A 82 1.98 -8.11 -7.78
C THR A 82 3.19 -7.38 -7.21
N GLU A 83 3.03 -6.12 -6.76
CA GLU A 83 4.09 -5.31 -6.16
C GLU A 83 4.83 -6.04 -5.04
N VAL A 84 4.11 -6.77 -4.17
CA VAL A 84 4.74 -7.48 -3.05
C VAL A 84 5.68 -8.58 -3.53
N LEU A 85 5.30 -9.31 -4.59
CA LEU A 85 6.17 -10.33 -5.20
C LEU A 85 7.43 -9.69 -5.79
N PHE A 86 7.28 -8.57 -6.50
CA PHE A 86 8.40 -7.82 -7.04
C PHE A 86 9.34 -7.30 -5.94
N ALA A 87 8.81 -6.80 -4.83
CA ALA A 87 9.61 -6.34 -3.70
C ALA A 87 10.50 -7.46 -3.13
N VAL A 88 9.95 -8.67 -2.97
CA VAL A 88 10.70 -9.85 -2.50
C VAL A 88 11.80 -10.24 -3.50
N ILE A 89 11.50 -10.25 -4.80
CA ILE A 89 12.47 -10.57 -5.85
C ILE A 89 13.60 -9.54 -5.89
N TRP A 90 13.28 -8.24 -5.82
CA TRP A 90 14.28 -7.18 -5.82
C TRP A 90 15.15 -7.19 -4.57
N ALA A 91 14.58 -7.47 -3.39
CA ALA A 91 15.36 -7.63 -2.17
C ALA A 91 16.38 -8.77 -2.32
N TRP A 92 15.95 -9.92 -2.85
CA TRP A 92 16.85 -11.04 -3.11
C TRP A 92 17.96 -10.69 -4.12
N LEU A 93 17.61 -10.00 -5.22
CA LEU A 93 18.56 -9.67 -6.28
C LEU A 93 19.56 -8.58 -5.89
N LEU A 94 19.13 -7.55 -5.14
CA LEU A 94 19.97 -6.40 -4.81
C LEU A 94 20.77 -6.59 -3.52
N LEU A 95 20.21 -7.28 -2.52
CA LEU A 95 20.87 -7.46 -1.21
C LEU A 95 21.51 -8.84 -1.08
N GLY A 96 21.18 -9.81 -1.94
CA GLY A 96 21.70 -11.17 -1.86
C GLY A 96 21.24 -11.94 -0.61
N GLU A 97 20.30 -11.38 0.16
CA GLU A 97 19.73 -12.01 1.34
C GLU A 97 18.63 -12.99 0.90
N LEU A 98 18.91 -14.29 1.04
CA LEU A 98 17.92 -15.35 0.89
C LEU A 98 16.92 -15.23 2.05
N PRO A 99 15.64 -14.93 1.81
CA PRO A 99 14.66 -14.85 2.88
C PRO A 99 14.63 -16.19 3.62
N SER A 100 14.81 -16.15 4.94
CA SER A 100 14.67 -17.35 5.76
C SER A 100 13.29 -17.97 5.52
N ALA A 101 13.18 -19.31 5.56
CA ALA A 101 11.90 -20.01 5.35
C ALA A 101 10.78 -19.46 6.27
N ILE A 102 11.14 -18.99 7.47
CA ILE A 102 10.19 -18.40 8.42
C ILE A 102 9.74 -16.98 8.02
N GLN A 103 10.63 -16.19 7.40
CA GLN A 103 10.29 -14.87 6.84
C GLN A 103 9.42 -15.01 5.60
N LEU A 104 9.66 -16.01 4.75
CA LEU A 104 8.76 -16.32 3.64
C LEU A 104 7.37 -16.66 4.14
N LEU A 105 7.28 -17.48 5.20
CA LEU A 105 6.00 -17.85 5.80
C LEU A 105 5.27 -16.64 6.40
N GLY A 106 6.00 -15.77 7.11
CA GLY A 106 5.47 -14.50 7.61
C GLY A 106 5.03 -13.55 6.49
N GLY A 107 5.82 -13.45 5.42
CA GLY A 107 5.50 -12.65 4.23
C GLY A 107 4.24 -13.15 3.51
N VAL A 108 4.11 -14.46 3.34
CA VAL A 108 2.90 -15.08 2.77
C VAL A 108 1.68 -14.80 3.64
N LEU A 109 1.81 -14.85 4.97
CA LEU A 109 0.70 -14.54 5.87
C LEU A 109 0.24 -13.09 5.76
N ILE A 110 1.18 -12.13 5.69
CA ILE A 110 0.87 -10.71 5.51
C ILE A 110 0.19 -10.47 4.15
N VAL A 111 0.76 -10.99 3.06
CA VAL A 111 0.17 -10.89 1.73
C VAL A 111 -1.22 -11.50 1.70
N GLY A 112 -1.39 -12.68 2.28
CA GLY A 112 -2.68 -13.36 2.39
C GLY A 112 -3.72 -12.50 3.12
N GLY A 113 -3.35 -11.88 4.24
CA GLY A 113 -4.21 -10.96 4.98
C GLY A 113 -4.63 -9.74 4.15
N VAL A 114 -3.67 -9.09 3.46
CA VAL A 114 -3.95 -7.93 2.60
C VAL A 114 -4.86 -8.32 1.43
N VAL A 115 -4.59 -9.45 0.77
CA VAL A 115 -5.43 -9.96 -0.33
C VAL A 115 -6.86 -10.20 0.14
N LEU A 116 -7.04 -10.80 1.32
CA LEU A 116 -8.37 -11.07 1.87
C LEU A 116 -9.17 -9.77 2.10
N VAL A 117 -8.53 -8.75 2.66
CA VAL A 117 -9.12 -7.41 2.86
C VAL A 117 -9.49 -6.77 1.53
N ARG A 118 -8.60 -6.81 0.54
CA ARG A 118 -8.88 -6.23 -0.79
C ARG A 118 -10.02 -6.93 -1.51
N LEU A 119 -10.13 -8.26 -1.39
CA LEU A 119 -11.25 -9.01 -1.95
C LEU A 119 -12.58 -8.62 -1.30
N ASP A 120 -12.59 -8.33 0.00
CA ASP A 120 -13.77 -7.88 0.73
C ASP A 120 -14.22 -6.47 0.30
N GLU A 121 -13.27 -5.54 0.13
CA GLU A 121 -13.53 -4.19 -0.40
C GLU A 121 -14.15 -4.24 -1.81
N LEU A 122 -13.62 -5.09 -2.69
CA LEU A 122 -14.13 -5.25 -4.06
C LEU A 122 -15.55 -5.82 -4.08
N ARG A 123 -15.86 -6.80 -3.22
CA ARG A 123 -17.22 -7.37 -3.10
C ARG A 123 -18.20 -6.35 -2.53
N SER A 124 -17.79 -5.61 -1.51
CA SER A 124 -18.61 -4.57 -0.89
C SER A 124 -18.94 -3.45 -1.87
N GLY A 125 -17.97 -3.02 -2.69
CA GLY A 125 -18.19 -2.06 -3.77
C GLY A 125 -19.14 -2.58 -4.87
N ALA A 126 -19.01 -3.84 -5.25
CA ALA A 126 -19.91 -4.48 -6.21
C ALA A 126 -21.35 -4.57 -5.67
N ALA A 127 -21.54 -4.97 -4.41
CA ALA A 127 -22.85 -5.02 -3.77
C ALA A 127 -23.54 -3.65 -3.71
N ALA A 128 -22.78 -2.58 -3.44
CA ALA A 128 -23.29 -1.21 -3.45
C ALA A 128 -23.73 -0.74 -4.86
N ALA A 129 -23.01 -1.15 -5.92
CA ALA A 129 -23.37 -0.84 -7.30
C ALA A 129 -24.66 -1.55 -7.75
N ILE A 130 -24.95 -2.74 -7.20
CA ILE A 130 -26.16 -3.53 -7.52
C ILE A 130 -27.37 -3.03 -6.68
N GLY A 131 -27.12 -2.55 -5.46
CA GLY A 131 -28.15 -1.99 -4.56
C GLY A 131 -28.54 -0.53 -4.86
N GLY A 132 -27.82 0.16 -5.73
CA GLY A 132 -28.20 1.48 -6.26
C GLY A 132 -29.31 1.36 -7.30
N THR A 133 -30.53 1.10 -6.87
CA THR A 133 -31.72 1.25 -7.72
C THR A 133 -31.80 2.72 -8.17
N PRO A 134 -31.91 3.04 -9.48
CA PRO A 134 -32.23 4.39 -9.91
C PRO A 134 -33.66 4.71 -9.48
N ALA A 135 -33.80 5.36 -8.33
CA ALA A 135 -35.03 6.01 -7.93
C ALA A 135 -35.24 7.24 -8.82
N ALA A 136 -35.83 7.04 -10.00
CA ALA A 136 -36.69 7.98 -10.74
C ALA A 136 -36.91 7.49 -12.18
N LEU A 137 -37.76 6.48 -12.34
CA LEU A 137 -38.55 6.30 -13.57
C LEU A 137 -39.97 6.90 -13.40
N ASP A 138 -40.15 7.83 -12.46
CA ASP A 138 -41.44 8.50 -12.16
C ASP A 138 -41.67 9.78 -13.00
N HIS A 139 -41.01 9.87 -14.16
CA HIS A 139 -41.41 10.75 -15.27
C HIS A 139 -41.84 9.89 -16.46
N ALA A 140 -42.82 9.02 -16.20
CA ALA A 140 -43.62 8.43 -17.26
C ALA A 140 -44.56 9.50 -17.81
N ASN A 141 -44.04 10.31 -18.74
CA ASN A 141 -44.77 10.74 -19.93
C ASN A 141 -46.23 11.19 -19.70
N ASP A 142 -46.42 12.35 -19.05
CA ASP A 142 -47.67 13.10 -19.14
C ASP A 142 -47.77 13.71 -20.54
N VAL A 143 -48.35 12.93 -21.45
CA VAL A 143 -48.71 13.37 -22.80
C VAL A 143 -49.87 14.36 -22.65
N GLU A 144 -49.58 15.67 -22.67
CA GLU A 144 -50.63 16.67 -22.85
C GLU A 144 -51.29 16.47 -24.23
N PRO A 145 -52.63 16.39 -24.34
CA PRO A 145 -53.29 16.42 -25.62
C PRO A 145 -53.21 17.84 -26.18
N VAL A 146 -52.51 17.97 -27.31
CA VAL A 146 -52.41 19.22 -28.08
C VAL A 146 -53.80 19.62 -28.58
N PRO A 147 -54.31 20.82 -28.24
CA PRO A 147 -55.55 21.35 -28.81
C PRO A 147 -55.36 21.90 -30.24
#